data_AF-A0AA48LYE7-F1
#
_entry.id   AF-A0AA48LYE7-F1
#
_cell.length_a   1.000
_cell.length_b   1.000
_cell.length_c   1.000
_cell.angle_alpha   90.00
_cell.angle_beta   90.00
_cell.angle_gamma   90.00
#
_symmetry.space_group_name_H-M   'P 1'
#
loop_
_entity.id
_entity.type
_entity.pdbx_description
1 polymer ?
#
loop_
_entity_poly.entity_id
_entity_poly.type
_entity_poly.pdbx_seq_one_letter_code
_entity_poly.pdbx_strand_id
1 'polypeptide(L)'
;MKHARATLMTSFLCAAAGLGGCSTTAAPAPEIVDAPVAPRPPTPGVLDGPIGQRLSEADRATAIAAQQDAVSSGTRKTWRGDRGAYGFVTLGPESGECREYTHKIFFNGRPAEAKGEACREHGEWRVKG
;
A
#
# COMPACT_ATOMS: atom_id res chain seq x y z
N MET A 1 -35.48 45.23 54.99
CA MET A 1 -34.23 45.10 55.77
C MET A 1 -33.18 44.57 54.79
N LYS A 2 -32.38 45.45 54.14
CA LYS A 2 -30.98 45.79 54.46
C LYS A 2 -30.10 44.51 54.57
N HIS A 3 -29.08 44.22 53.75
CA HIS A 3 -28.05 45.09 53.18
C HIS A 3 -27.45 44.57 51.86
N ALA A 4 -27.19 45.53 50.96
CA ALA A 4 -26.28 45.43 49.82
C ALA A 4 -24.83 45.72 50.25
N ARG A 5 -23.84 45.11 49.58
CA ARG A 5 -22.41 45.52 49.46
C ARG A 5 -21.88 44.91 48.15
N ALA A 6 -21.70 45.63 47.03
CA ALA A 6 -20.77 46.71 46.70
C ALA A 6 -19.29 46.27 46.58
N THR A 7 -18.93 45.90 45.35
CA THR A 7 -17.71 46.14 44.53
C THR A 7 -16.32 46.35 45.17
N LEU A 8 -15.33 45.60 44.65
CA LEU A 8 -13.92 45.98 44.49
C LEU A 8 -13.37 45.14 43.30
N MET A 9 -13.50 45.58 42.05
CA MET A 9 -12.49 46.34 41.29
C MET A 9 -11.05 46.05 41.71
N THR A 10 -10.35 45.19 40.97
CA THR A 10 -8.88 45.19 40.91
C THR A 10 -8.46 45.07 39.46
N SER A 11 -8.07 46.21 38.91
CA SER A 11 -7.46 46.40 37.61
C SER A 11 -6.06 45.80 37.60
N PHE A 12 -5.75 44.95 36.62
CA PHE A 12 -4.37 44.65 36.25
C PHE A 12 -4.19 44.99 34.77
N LEU A 13 -3.45 46.07 34.55
CA LEU A 13 -3.07 46.66 33.27
C LEU A 13 -1.68 46.11 32.90
N CYS A 14 -1.50 45.55 31.70
CA CYS A 14 -0.27 45.47 30.88
C CYS A 14 -0.49 44.38 29.81
N ALA A 15 -0.66 44.67 28.51
CA ALA A 15 0.24 45.26 27.52
C ALA A 15 0.88 44.19 26.62
N ALA A 16 0.98 44.55 25.33
CA ALA A 16 1.81 43.98 24.26
C ALA A 16 1.33 42.73 23.49
N ALA A 17 0.78 43.02 22.30
CA ALA A 17 1.19 42.51 20.99
C ALA A 17 2.01 41.21 20.94
N GLY A 18 1.45 40.21 20.25
CA GLY A 18 2.19 39.07 19.70
C GLY A 18 1.51 38.58 18.44
N LEU A 19 2.04 38.99 17.29
CA LEU A 19 1.74 38.44 15.97
C LEU A 19 2.07 36.93 16.00
N GLY A 20 1.05 36.07 15.87
CA GLY A 20 1.26 34.65 15.64
C GLY A 20 1.83 34.43 14.24
N GLY A 21 3.15 34.25 14.17
CA GLY A 21 3.90 34.05 12.94
C GLY A 21 3.60 32.71 12.24
N CYS A 22 3.55 32.76 10.91
CA CYS A 22 3.85 31.62 10.06
C CYS A 22 5.20 31.05 10.48
N SER A 23 5.21 29.86 11.07
CA SER A 23 6.45 29.08 11.19
C SER A 23 6.74 28.47 9.81
N THR A 24 7.22 29.29 8.88
CA THR A 24 7.91 28.79 7.69
C THR A 24 9.30 28.38 8.17
N THR A 25 9.42 27.13 8.59
CA THR A 25 10.73 26.49 8.73
C THR A 25 11.36 26.47 7.34
N ALA A 26 12.22 27.45 7.08
CA ALA A 26 13.11 27.43 5.92
C ALA A 26 14.08 26.27 6.13
N ALA A 27 13.76 25.13 5.51
CA ALA A 27 14.72 24.06 5.33
C ALA A 27 15.89 24.58 4.47
N PRO A 28 17.14 24.16 4.75
CA PRO A 28 18.27 24.48 3.88
C PRO A 28 18.01 23.96 2.47
N ALA A 29 18.54 24.70 1.48
CA ALA A 29 18.35 24.48 0.05
C ALA A 29 18.43 23.00 -0.36
N PRO A 30 17.57 22.52 -1.27
CA PRO A 30 17.63 21.15 -1.74
C PRO A 30 18.93 20.97 -2.54
N GLU A 31 19.89 20.26 -1.97
CA GLU A 31 20.81 19.46 -2.77
C GLU A 31 19.94 18.54 -3.62
N ILE A 32 20.11 18.61 -4.95
CA ILE A 32 19.45 17.70 -5.89
C ILE A 32 20.08 16.32 -5.66
N VAL A 33 19.61 15.62 -4.64
CA VAL A 33 19.76 14.19 -4.53
C VAL A 33 18.79 13.60 -5.54
N ASP A 34 19.32 12.85 -6.51
CA ASP A 34 18.50 12.02 -7.39
C ASP A 34 17.57 11.19 -6.51
N ALA A 35 16.30 11.60 -6.45
CA ALA A 35 15.31 10.84 -5.71
C ALA A 35 15.28 9.43 -6.32
N PRO A 36 15.40 8.36 -5.52
CA PRO A 36 15.32 7.02 -6.06
C PRO A 36 13.98 6.88 -6.80
N VAL A 37 14.04 6.50 -8.08
CA VAL A 37 12.84 6.15 -8.83
C VAL A 37 12.16 5.03 -8.05
N ALA A 38 10.97 5.33 -7.50
CA ALA A 38 10.20 4.34 -6.78
C ALA A 38 9.84 3.20 -7.74
N PRO A 39 9.97 1.93 -7.33
CA PRO A 39 9.59 0.81 -8.17
C PRO A 39 8.10 0.90 -8.52
N ARG A 40 7.75 0.52 -9.75
CA ARG A 40 6.36 0.54 -10.21
C ARG A 40 5.51 -0.37 -9.33
N PRO A 41 4.30 0.06 -8.90
CA PRO A 41 3.42 -0.79 -8.12
C PRO A 41 3.06 -2.09 -8.87
N PRO A 42 2.90 -3.22 -8.16
CA PRO A 42 2.50 -4.48 -8.77
C PRO A 42 1.08 -4.37 -9.34
N THR A 43 0.86 -5.05 -10.47
CA THR A 43 -0.45 -5.13 -11.13
C THR A 43 -1.25 -6.32 -10.57
N PRO A 44 -2.60 -6.25 -10.56
CA PRO A 44 -3.41 -7.35 -10.04
C PRO A 44 -3.36 -8.64 -10.85
N GLY A 45 -3.16 -8.53 -12.17
CA GLY A 45 -3.22 -9.67 -13.08
C GLY A 45 -4.51 -10.46 -12.95
N VAL A 46 -4.39 -11.78 -12.72
CA VAL A 46 -5.54 -12.67 -12.53
C VAL A 46 -6.46 -12.30 -11.35
N LEU A 47 -6.03 -11.43 -10.44
CA LEU A 47 -6.83 -10.91 -9.32
C LEU A 47 -7.69 -9.70 -9.68
N ASP A 48 -7.69 -9.26 -10.94
CA ASP A 48 -8.68 -8.28 -11.41
C ASP A 48 -10.05 -8.93 -11.72
N GLY A 49 -10.06 -10.26 -11.87
CA GLY A 49 -11.26 -11.04 -12.12
C GLY A 49 -12.06 -11.47 -10.88
N PRO A 50 -13.05 -12.35 -11.06
CA PRO A 50 -13.97 -12.80 -9.99
C PRO A 50 -13.29 -13.45 -8.79
N ILE A 51 -12.12 -14.07 -8.98
CA ILE A 51 -11.35 -14.66 -7.88
C ILE A 51 -10.83 -13.57 -6.94
N GLY A 52 -10.31 -12.47 -7.48
CA GLY A 52 -9.80 -11.36 -6.67
C GLY A 52 -10.91 -10.54 -6.00
N GLN A 53 -12.09 -10.44 -6.62
CA GLN A 53 -13.25 -9.75 -6.04
C GLN A 53 -13.81 -10.44 -4.79
N ARG A 54 -13.47 -11.71 -4.56
CA ARG A 54 -13.84 -12.47 -3.35
C ARG A 54 -12.87 -12.25 -2.19
N LEU A 55 -11.71 -11.64 -2.45
CA LEU A 55 -10.74 -11.32 -1.42
C LEU A 55 -11.14 -10.04 -0.69
N SER A 56 -10.80 -9.95 0.59
CA SER A 56 -10.73 -8.66 1.25
C SER A 56 -9.64 -7.81 0.60
N GLU A 57 -9.70 -6.48 0.75
CA GLU A 57 -8.68 -5.58 0.21
C GLU A 57 -7.27 -5.91 0.73
N ALA A 58 -7.16 -6.21 2.04
CA ALA A 58 -5.90 -6.62 2.66
C ALA A 58 -5.36 -7.95 2.09
N ASP A 59 -6.20 -8.98 1.98
CA ASP A 59 -5.78 -10.26 1.42
C ASP A 59 -5.44 -10.12 -0.07
N ARG A 60 -6.16 -9.25 -0.81
CA ARG A 60 -5.89 -8.95 -2.22
C ARG A 60 -4.52 -8.31 -2.37
N ALA A 61 -4.16 -7.34 -1.54
CA ALA A 61 -2.83 -6.74 -1.57
C ALA A 61 -1.71 -7.78 -1.34
N THR A 62 -1.87 -8.64 -0.33
CA THR A 62 -0.92 -9.74 -0.06
C THR A 62 -0.82 -10.72 -1.23
N ALA A 63 -1.94 -11.07 -1.84
CA ALA A 63 -1.99 -11.97 -2.99
C ALA A 63 -1.31 -11.37 -4.24
N ILE A 64 -1.51 -10.07 -4.49
CA ILE A 64 -0.85 -9.32 -5.57
C ILE A 64 0.66 -9.28 -5.36
N ALA A 65 1.11 -8.98 -4.14
CA ALA A 65 2.53 -8.99 -3.79
C ALA A 65 3.15 -10.38 -4.04
N ALA A 66 2.46 -11.45 -3.63
CA ALA A 66 2.93 -12.82 -3.83
C ALA A 66 3.06 -13.21 -5.32
N GLN A 67 2.17 -12.73 -6.20
CA GLN A 67 2.33 -12.91 -7.65
C GLN A 67 3.57 -12.20 -8.17
N GLN A 68 3.73 -10.92 -7.82
CA GLN A 68 4.88 -10.14 -8.27
C GLN A 68 6.20 -10.75 -7.77
N ASP A 69 6.24 -11.19 -6.52
CA ASP A 69 7.41 -11.85 -5.93
C ASP A 69 7.72 -13.17 -6.62
N ALA A 70 6.70 -13.97 -6.95
CA ALA A 70 6.90 -15.25 -7.62
C ALA A 70 7.50 -15.07 -9.01
N VAL A 71 6.95 -14.15 -9.80
CA VAL A 71 7.44 -13.92 -11.17
C VAL A 71 8.83 -13.28 -11.16
N SER A 72 9.08 -12.36 -10.22
CA SER A 72 10.38 -11.69 -10.07
C SER A 72 11.47 -12.65 -9.62
N SER A 73 11.17 -13.53 -8.65
CA SER A 73 12.16 -14.45 -8.10
C SER A 73 12.31 -15.74 -8.90
N GLY A 74 11.42 -16.05 -9.85
CA GLY A 74 11.49 -17.30 -10.61
C GLY A 74 11.07 -18.54 -9.81
N THR A 75 10.45 -18.39 -8.64
CA THR A 75 10.17 -19.52 -7.73
C THR A 75 8.74 -19.46 -7.19
N ARG A 76 8.20 -20.62 -6.79
CA ARG A 76 6.90 -20.67 -6.11
C ARG A 76 6.87 -19.75 -4.89
N LYS A 77 5.82 -18.95 -4.74
CA LYS A 77 5.56 -18.17 -3.52
C LYS A 77 4.27 -18.60 -2.87
N THR A 78 4.32 -18.84 -1.57
CA THR A 78 3.15 -19.05 -0.72
C THR A 78 2.82 -17.77 0.00
N TRP A 79 1.54 -17.53 0.26
CA TRP A 79 1.10 -16.38 1.04
C TRP A 79 -0.11 -16.75 1.89
N ARG A 80 -0.31 -15.96 2.94
CA ARG A 80 -1.44 -16.07 3.85
C ARG A 80 -1.94 -14.67 4.16
N GLY A 81 -3.21 -14.44 3.91
CA GLY A 81 -3.88 -13.21 4.26
C GLY A 81 -4.41 -13.27 5.70
N ASP A 82 -4.61 -12.09 6.28
CA ASP A 82 -5.09 -11.93 7.65
C ASP A 82 -6.60 -12.15 7.78
N ARG A 83 -7.35 -12.09 6.67
CA ARG A 83 -8.80 -12.29 6.64
C ARG A 83 -9.22 -13.70 6.22
N GLY A 84 -8.27 -14.63 6.20
CA GLY A 84 -8.50 -16.07 6.11
C GLY A 84 -8.28 -16.68 4.72
N ALA A 85 -8.11 -15.86 3.67
CA ALA A 85 -7.64 -16.37 2.39
C ALA A 85 -6.14 -16.72 2.46
N TYR A 86 -5.74 -17.76 1.75
CA TYR A 86 -4.33 -18.12 1.61
C TYR A 86 -4.12 -18.83 0.29
N GLY A 87 -2.88 -18.89 -0.16
CA GLY A 87 -2.63 -19.43 -1.48
C GLY A 87 -1.17 -19.58 -1.81
N PHE A 88 -0.94 -19.90 -3.07
CA PHE A 88 0.39 -19.91 -3.65
C PHE A 88 0.35 -19.63 -5.14
N VAL A 89 1.48 -19.15 -5.64
CA VAL A 89 1.72 -18.87 -7.04
C VAL A 89 2.84 -19.78 -7.51
N THR A 90 2.58 -20.59 -8.52
CA THR A 90 3.59 -21.43 -9.19
C THR A 90 3.88 -20.87 -10.57
N LEU A 91 5.15 -20.91 -10.98
CA LEU A 91 5.52 -20.54 -12.34
C LEU A 91 5.33 -21.71 -13.29
N GLY A 92 4.89 -21.38 -14.50
CA GLY A 92 4.79 -22.27 -15.64
C GLY A 92 5.97 -22.10 -16.60
N PRO A 93 5.84 -22.63 -17.82
CA PRO A 93 6.87 -22.50 -18.84
C PRO A 93 7.10 -21.03 -19.25
N GLU A 94 8.32 -20.77 -19.72
CA GLU A 94 8.73 -19.49 -20.30
C GLU A 94 8.74 -19.59 -21.84
N SER A 95 8.30 -18.51 -22.49
CA SER A 95 8.23 -18.33 -23.93
C SER A 95 8.73 -16.92 -24.27
N GLY A 96 9.99 -16.85 -24.70
CA GLY A 96 10.68 -15.57 -24.91
C GLY A 96 10.78 -14.78 -23.61
N GLU A 97 10.37 -13.51 -23.63
CA GLU A 97 10.34 -12.65 -22.44
C GLU A 97 9.09 -12.86 -21.58
N CYS A 98 8.17 -13.76 -21.94
CA CYS A 98 6.93 -14.00 -21.19
C CYS A 98 6.94 -15.37 -20.54
N ARG A 99 6.24 -15.52 -19.40
CA ARG A 99 6.04 -16.80 -18.73
C ARG A 99 4.65 -16.91 -18.16
N GLU A 100 4.13 -18.13 -18.16
CA GLU A 100 2.88 -18.43 -17.49
C GLU A 100 3.08 -18.52 -15.96
N TYR A 101 2.03 -18.23 -15.22
CA TYR A 101 1.95 -18.56 -13.80
C TYR A 101 0.52 -18.99 -13.44
N THR A 102 0.43 -19.79 -12.38
CA THR A 102 -0.84 -20.24 -11.81
C THR A 102 -0.95 -19.72 -10.39
N HIS A 103 -2.05 -19.04 -10.08
CA HIS A 103 -2.37 -18.57 -8.74
C HIS A 103 -3.51 -19.41 -8.16
N LYS A 104 -3.20 -20.23 -7.15
CA LYS A 104 -4.18 -21.03 -6.42
C LYS A 104 -4.47 -20.38 -5.07
N ILE A 105 -5.75 -20.16 -4.79
CA ILE A 105 -6.24 -19.47 -3.59
C ILE A 105 -7.30 -20.33 -2.92
N PHE A 106 -7.27 -20.39 -1.61
CA PHE A 106 -8.21 -21.13 -0.79
C PHE A 106 -9.08 -20.15 -0.01
N PHE A 107 -10.39 -20.31 -0.15
CA PHE A 107 -11.41 -19.57 0.59
C PHE A 107 -12.15 -20.56 1.48
N ASN A 108 -11.99 -20.46 2.81
CA ASN A 108 -12.58 -21.41 3.75
C ASN A 108 -12.27 -22.88 3.37
N GLY A 109 -11.03 -23.14 2.95
CA GLY A 109 -10.55 -24.46 2.49
C GLY A 109 -10.95 -24.85 1.07
N ARG A 110 -11.81 -24.08 0.38
CA ARG A 110 -12.21 -24.37 -1.01
C ARG A 110 -11.24 -23.71 -2.00
N PRO A 111 -10.60 -24.47 -2.91
CA PRO A 111 -9.66 -23.91 -3.88
C PRO A 111 -10.39 -23.17 -5.00
N ALA A 112 -9.80 -22.09 -5.46
CA ALA A 112 -10.04 -21.42 -6.73
C ALA A 112 -8.68 -21.16 -7.39
N GLU A 113 -8.62 -21.24 -8.71
CA GLU A 113 -7.36 -21.14 -9.44
C GLU A 113 -7.54 -20.26 -10.67
N ALA A 114 -6.52 -19.45 -10.96
CA ALA A 114 -6.44 -18.69 -12.19
C ALA A 114 -5.03 -18.80 -12.78
N LYS A 115 -4.96 -18.78 -14.11
CA LYS A 115 -3.71 -18.74 -14.86
C LYS A 115 -3.54 -17.37 -15.48
N GLY A 116 -2.32 -16.86 -15.42
CA GLY A 116 -1.96 -15.58 -16.00
C GLY A 116 -0.59 -15.66 -16.65
N GLU A 117 -0.18 -14.53 -17.21
CA GLU A 117 1.11 -14.36 -17.84
C GLU A 117 1.87 -13.23 -17.16
N ALA A 118 3.18 -13.35 -17.08
CA ALA A 118 4.06 -12.25 -16.71
C ALA A 118 5.15 -12.11 -17.77
N CYS A 119 5.43 -10.89 -18.20
CA CYS A 119 6.52 -10.64 -19.15
C CYS A 119 7.58 -9.74 -18.55
N ARG A 120 8.81 -9.97 -19.00
CA ARG A 120 9.97 -9.17 -18.65
C ARG A 120 9.98 -7.92 -19.52
N GLU A 121 9.91 -6.78 -18.86
CA GLU A 121 9.95 -5.45 -19.46
C GLU A 121 11.21 -4.75 -18.93
N HIS A 122 12.15 -4.43 -19.82
CA HIS A 122 13.42 -3.77 -19.46
C HIS A 122 14.19 -4.49 -18.32
N GLY A 123 14.15 -5.82 -18.30
CA GLY A 123 14.86 -6.63 -17.31
C GLY A 123 14.04 -6.95 -16.05
N GLU A 124 12.87 -6.33 -15.86
CA GLU A 124 11.98 -6.58 -14.71
C GLU A 124 10.77 -7.42 -15.11
N TRP A 125 10.46 -8.46 -14.32
CA TRP A 125 9.26 -9.25 -14.53
C TRP A 125 8.01 -8.49 -14.12
N ARG A 126 6.97 -8.49 -14.97
CA ARG A 126 5.71 -7.79 -14.75
C ARG A 126 4.54 -8.70 -15.01
N VAL A 127 3.66 -8.82 -14.03
CA VAL A 127 2.38 -9.51 -14.19
C VAL A 127 1.53 -8.78 -15.22
N LYS A 128 1.03 -9.51 -16.22
CA LYS A 128 0.02 -9.04 -17.17
C LYS A 128 -1.38 -9.26 -16.60
N GLY A 129 -2.30 -8.37 -16.95
CA GLY A 129 -3.72 -8.42 -16.59
C GLY A 129 -4.57 -8.34 -17.83
#